data_AF-A0A1H5WH75-F1
#
_entry.id   AF-A0A1H5WH75-F1
#
_cell.length_a   1.000
_cell.length_b   1.000
_cell.length_c   1.000
_cell.angle_alpha   90.00
_cell.angle_beta   90.00
_cell.angle_gamma   90.00
#
_symmetry.space_group_name_H-M   'P 1'
#
loop_
_entity.id
_entity.type
_entity.pdbx_description
1 polymer ?
#
loop_
_entity_poly.entity_id
_entity_poly.type
_entity_poly.pdbx_seq_one_letter_code
_entity_poly.pdbx_strand_id
1 'polypeptide(L)'
;MRPATIKHSDDSQSRGRLLVYFPMETVDCGAAEASSHGFFDLHDTPPWDTWFWYSDGAILAWVPEGFITRAQAGIDANPVDCIHWATPGDLAHLTEHE
;
A
#
# COMPACT_ATOMS: atom_id res chain seq x y z
N MET A 1 -47.88 -8.50 7.66
CA MET A 1 -46.70 -8.07 6.89
C MET A 1 -45.47 -8.40 7.73
N ARG A 2 -44.61 -9.33 7.30
CA ARG A 2 -43.40 -9.70 8.07
C ARG A 2 -42.26 -8.76 7.65
N PRO A 3 -41.45 -8.23 8.59
CA PRO A 3 -40.29 -7.44 8.23
C PRO A 3 -39.30 -8.31 7.45
N ALA A 4 -38.76 -7.78 6.35
CA ALA A 4 -37.71 -8.45 5.61
C ALA A 4 -36.45 -8.50 6.49
N THR A 5 -36.02 -9.71 6.84
CA THR A 5 -34.72 -9.93 7.48
C THR A 5 -33.64 -9.57 6.46
N ILE A 6 -32.97 -8.44 6.65
CA ILE A 6 -31.74 -8.14 5.92
C ILE A 6 -30.72 -9.17 6.41
N LYS A 7 -30.37 -10.12 5.55
CA LYS A 7 -29.16 -10.91 5.75
C LYS A 7 -27.99 -9.94 5.58
N HIS A 8 -27.27 -9.64 6.66
CA HIS A 8 -25.92 -9.15 6.52
C HIS A 8 -25.16 -10.22 5.72
N SER A 9 -24.91 -9.93 4.44
CA SER A 9 -23.94 -10.69 3.65
C SER A 9 -22.63 -10.62 4.40
N ASP A 10 -21.98 -11.78 4.53
CA ASP A 10 -20.68 -12.00 5.14
C ASP A 10 -19.79 -10.75 5.05
N ASP A 11 -19.32 -10.27 6.19
CA ASP A 11 -18.49 -9.07 6.34
C ASP A 11 -17.12 -9.35 5.71
N SER A 12 -17.07 -9.38 4.37
CA SER A 12 -15.86 -9.52 3.60
C SER A 12 -15.09 -8.20 3.73
N GLN A 13 -14.53 -7.94 4.90
CA GLN A 13 -13.48 -6.95 5.07
C GLN A 13 -12.48 -7.21 3.95
N SER A 14 -12.29 -6.22 3.08
CA SER A 14 -11.40 -6.32 1.95
C SER A 14 -10.00 -6.63 2.50
N ARG A 15 -9.58 -7.88 2.35
CA ARG A 15 -8.30 -8.35 2.87
C ARG A 15 -7.17 -7.64 2.13
N GLY A 16 -6.23 -7.10 2.87
CA GLY A 16 -5.11 -6.34 2.32
C GLY A 16 -4.25 -5.73 3.42
N ARG A 17 -3.24 -4.96 3.01
CA ARG A 17 -2.30 -4.27 3.90
C ARG A 17 -2.05 -2.86 3.41
N LEU A 18 -1.78 -1.97 4.35
CA LEU A 18 -1.40 -0.60 4.05
C LEU A 18 0.11 -0.52 3.77
N LEU A 19 0.46 0.22 2.74
CA LEU A 19 1.82 0.47 2.27
C LEU A 19 2.10 1.97 2.38
N VAL A 20 3.28 2.32 2.87
CA VAL A 20 3.83 3.67 2.83
C VAL A 20 4.84 3.73 1.69
N TYR A 21 4.80 4.83 0.93
CA TYR A 21 5.73 5.13 -0.15
C TYR A 21 6.23 6.57 -0.05
N PHE A 22 7.55 6.79 -0.14
CA PHE A 22 8.20 8.11 -0.14
C PHE A 22 8.74 8.42 -1.55
N PRO A 23 8.02 9.19 -2.38
CA PRO A 23 8.42 9.42 -3.78
C PRO A 23 9.75 10.15 -3.94
N MET A 24 10.17 10.91 -2.93
CA MET A 24 11.42 11.69 -2.98
C MET A 24 12.66 10.90 -2.54
N GLU A 25 12.47 9.69 -2.00
CA GLU A 25 13.55 8.85 -1.45
C GLU A 25 13.89 7.66 -2.37
N THR A 26 13.36 7.62 -3.60
CA THR A 26 13.59 6.51 -4.55
C THR A 26 14.98 6.56 -5.22
N VAL A 27 15.45 5.38 -5.64
CA VAL A 27 16.56 5.22 -6.58
C VAL A 27 16.10 4.34 -7.74
N ASP A 28 16.01 4.96 -8.92
CA ASP A 28 15.52 4.38 -10.19
C ASP A 28 16.41 3.27 -10.76
N CYS A 29 16.54 2.16 -10.04
CA CYS A 29 17.35 1.01 -10.41
C CYS A 29 16.53 -0.17 -10.97
N GLY A 30 15.19 -0.09 -10.90
CA GLY A 30 14.27 -1.13 -11.37
C GLY A 30 14.27 -2.42 -10.53
N ALA A 31 14.92 -2.43 -9.37
CA ALA A 31 15.00 -3.63 -8.52
C ALA A 31 13.62 -4.05 -8.00
N ALA A 32 12.83 -3.11 -7.46
CA ALA A 32 11.48 -3.38 -6.98
C ALA A 32 10.51 -3.71 -8.12
N GLU A 33 10.62 -3.04 -9.28
CA GLU A 33 9.84 -3.37 -10.48
C GLU A 33 10.04 -4.83 -10.89
N ALA A 34 11.31 -5.23 -11.04
CA ALA A 34 11.68 -6.56 -11.51
C ALA A 34 11.24 -7.66 -10.53
N SER A 35 11.46 -7.49 -9.22
CA SER A 35 11.10 -8.49 -8.21
C SER A 35 9.59 -8.58 -7.98
N SER A 36 8.89 -7.46 -8.08
CA SER A 36 7.43 -7.39 -7.85
C SER A 36 6.60 -7.73 -9.09
N HIS A 37 7.24 -8.03 -10.22
CA HIS A 37 6.59 -8.29 -11.50
C HIS A 37 5.71 -7.12 -11.96
N GLY A 38 6.23 -5.90 -11.84
CA GLY A 38 5.56 -4.66 -12.25
C GLY A 38 4.42 -4.21 -11.31
N PHE A 39 4.39 -4.69 -10.06
CA PHE A 39 3.49 -4.10 -9.06
C PHE A 39 3.96 -2.69 -8.69
N PHE A 40 5.26 -2.54 -8.48
CA PHE A 40 5.94 -1.23 -8.48
C PHE A 40 6.46 -0.94 -9.89
N ASP A 41 6.52 0.34 -10.25
CA ASP A 41 7.19 0.78 -11.48
C ASP A 41 8.69 1.06 -11.27
N LEU A 42 9.33 1.64 -12.29
CA LEU A 42 10.75 2.02 -12.27
C LEU A 42 11.13 2.94 -11.09
N HIS A 43 10.19 3.73 -10.58
CA HIS A 43 10.36 4.72 -9.51
C HIS A 43 9.88 4.20 -8.14
N ASP A 44 9.78 2.88 -7.99
CA ASP A 44 9.19 2.20 -6.82
C ASP A 44 7.72 2.57 -6.55
N THR A 45 7.03 3.15 -7.54
CA THR A 45 5.70 3.72 -7.36
C THR A 45 4.63 2.62 -7.30
N PRO A 46 3.81 2.51 -6.24
CA PRO A 46 2.69 1.58 -6.21
C PRO A 46 1.55 2.05 -7.13
N PRO A 47 0.61 1.17 -7.52
CA PRO A 47 -0.50 1.52 -8.42
C PRO A 47 -1.29 2.73 -7.90
N TRP A 48 -1.39 3.79 -8.70
CA TRP A 48 -1.96 5.08 -8.29
C TRP A 48 -3.44 5.00 -7.88
N ASP A 49 -4.16 4.01 -8.40
CA ASP A 49 -5.57 3.74 -8.09
C ASP A 49 -5.78 3.13 -6.69
N THR A 50 -4.68 2.79 -6.00
CA THR A 50 -4.69 2.28 -4.62
C THR A 50 -4.36 3.32 -3.56
N TRP A 51 -4.03 4.55 -3.97
CA TRP A 51 -3.66 5.63 -3.05
C TRP A 51 -4.90 6.25 -2.41
N PHE A 52 -4.82 6.58 -1.13
CA PHE A 52 -5.93 7.22 -0.43
C PHE A 52 -5.54 8.31 0.56
N TRP A 53 -4.23 8.53 0.77
CA TRP A 53 -3.72 9.64 1.60
C TRP A 53 -2.35 10.11 1.12
N TYR A 54 -2.09 11.42 1.25
CA TYR A 54 -0.77 12.02 1.04
C TYR A 54 -0.52 13.06 2.15
N SER A 55 0.52 12.84 2.95
CA SER A 55 0.99 13.76 4.00
C SER A 55 2.49 13.62 4.18
N ASP A 56 3.15 14.71 4.59
CA ASP A 56 4.58 14.72 4.95
C ASP A 56 5.50 14.07 3.91
N GLY A 57 5.17 14.22 2.62
CA GLY A 57 5.95 13.66 1.53
C GLY A 57 5.78 12.14 1.33
N ALA A 58 4.82 11.51 2.01
CA ALA A 58 4.53 10.08 1.88
C ALA A 58 3.11 9.83 1.34
N ILE A 59 2.97 8.76 0.56
CA ILE A 59 1.70 8.24 0.07
C ILE A 59 1.33 7.01 0.90
N LEU A 60 0.08 6.96 1.36
CA LEU A 60 -0.52 5.75 1.91
C LEU A 60 -1.36 5.07 0.83
N ALA A 61 -1.04 3.81 0.55
CA ALA A 61 -1.69 2.99 -0.45
C ALA A 61 -2.22 1.69 0.16
N TRP A 62 -3.27 1.11 -0.43
CA TRP A 62 -3.82 -0.18 -0.01
C TRP A 62 -3.42 -1.28 -0.99
N VAL A 63 -2.76 -2.33 -0.49
CA VAL A 63 -2.39 -3.51 -1.28
C VAL A 63 -3.42 -4.61 -1.04
N PRO A 64 -4.19 -5.04 -2.06
CA PRO A 64 -5.10 -6.17 -1.93
C PRO A 64 -4.34 -7.46 -1.62
N GLU A 65 -4.98 -8.39 -0.89
CA GLU A 65 -4.37 -9.67 -0.45
C GLU A 65 -3.67 -10.43 -1.59
N GLY A 66 -4.26 -10.46 -2.79
CA GLY A 66 -3.70 -11.13 -3.97
C GLY A 66 -2.38 -10.53 -4.50
N PHE A 67 -2.02 -9.32 -4.09
CA PHE A 67 -0.80 -8.63 -4.49
C PHE A 67 0.24 -8.54 -3.37
N ILE A 68 -0.07 -8.97 -2.13
CA ILE A 68 0.85 -8.86 -0.99
C ILE A 68 2.20 -9.53 -1.27
N THR A 69 2.21 -10.72 -1.88
CA THR A 69 3.47 -11.42 -2.19
C THR A 69 4.32 -10.65 -3.21
N ARG A 70 3.70 -10.01 -4.20
CA ARG A 70 4.40 -9.20 -5.20
C ARG A 70 4.96 -7.92 -4.57
N ALA A 71 4.12 -7.22 -3.80
CA ALA A 71 4.53 -6.04 -3.07
C ALA A 71 5.67 -6.36 -2.08
N GLN A 72 5.59 -7.46 -1.33
CA GLN A 72 6.67 -7.88 -0.43
C GLN A 72 7.98 -8.14 -1.18
N ALA A 73 7.94 -8.83 -2.32
CA ALA A 73 9.13 -9.05 -3.13
C ALA A 73 9.76 -7.74 -3.63
N GLY A 74 8.93 -6.74 -3.95
CA GLY A 74 9.38 -5.37 -4.28
C GLY A 74 10.07 -4.68 -3.11
N ILE A 75 9.42 -4.67 -1.94
CA ILE A 75 9.95 -4.12 -0.69
C ILE A 75 11.31 -4.76 -0.35
N ASP A 76 11.40 -6.09 -0.39
CA ASP A 76 12.63 -6.83 -0.06
C ASP A 76 13.79 -6.53 -1.02
N ALA A 77 13.50 -6.06 -2.23
CA ALA A 77 14.49 -5.71 -3.25
C ALA A 77 14.83 -4.21 -3.29
N ASN A 78 14.05 -3.35 -2.63
CA ASN A 78 14.26 -1.91 -2.65
C ASN A 78 15.49 -1.54 -1.79
N PRO A 79 16.51 -0.87 -2.36
CA PRO A 79 17.76 -0.62 -1.66
C PRO A 79 17.74 0.59 -0.72
N VAL A 80 16.65 1.37 -0.70
CA VAL A 80 16.56 2.68 -0.02
C VAL A 80 15.42 2.79 0.97
N ASP A 81 14.67 1.69 1.18
CA ASP A 81 13.54 1.60 2.11
C ASP A 81 12.48 2.69 1.89
N CYS A 82 12.30 3.14 0.64
CA CYS A 82 11.31 4.15 0.29
C CYS A 82 9.89 3.58 0.14
N ILE A 83 9.75 2.25 0.24
CA ILE A 83 8.48 1.51 0.22
C ILE A 83 8.46 0.49 1.35
N HIS A 84 7.49 0.57 2.25
CA HIS A 84 7.36 -0.38 3.36
C HIS A 84 5.92 -0.56 3.82
N TRP A 85 5.65 -1.64 4.56
CA TRP A 85 4.33 -1.84 5.15
C TRP A 85 4.09 -0.86 6.29
N ALA A 86 2.96 -0.16 6.25
CA ALA A 86 2.62 0.82 7.27
C ALA A 86 2.59 0.19 8.67
N THR A 87 3.27 0.85 9.59
CA THR A 87 3.24 0.56 11.02
C THR A 87 2.26 1.52 11.72
N PRO A 88 1.83 1.22 12.96
CA PRO A 88 1.06 2.18 13.75
C PRO A 88 1.77 3.53 13.95
N GLY A 89 3.10 3.55 13.96
CA GLY A 89 3.89 4.78 14.08
C GLY A 89 3.81 5.65 12.82
N ASP A 90 3.88 5.03 11.64
CA ASP A 90 3.68 5.73 10.37
C ASP A 90 2.28 6.35 10.31
N LEU A 91 1.26 5.58 10.71
CA LEU A 91 -0.12 6.05 10.68
C LEU A 91 -0.37 7.20 11.66
N ALA A 92 0.23 7.16 12.85
CA ALA A 92 0.14 8.27 13.80
C ALA A 92 0.79 9.53 13.23
N HIS A 93 2.04 9.44 12.75
CA HIS A 93 2.75 10.58 12.18
C HIS A 93 2.00 11.20 10.98
N LEU A 94 1.53 10.37 10.04
CA LEU A 94 0.90 10.84 8.81
C LEU A 94 -0.54 11.38 9.01
N THR A 95 -1.12 11.22 10.20
CA THR A 95 -2.49 11.69 10.53
C THR A 95 -2.51 12.81 11.58
N GLU A 96 -1.38 13.16 12.19
CA GLU A 96 -1.27 14.19 13.23
C GLU A 96 -1.25 15.64 12.70
N HIS A 97 -1.16 15.85 11.38
CA HIS A 97 -1.00 17.16 10.73
C HIS A 97 -2.26 17.76 10.09
N GLU A 98 -3.47 17.36 10.55
CA GLU A 98 -4.75 18.00 10.16
C GLU A 98 -5.06 19.32 10.89
#